data_AF-A0A842MUH0-F1
#
_entry.id   AF-A0A842MUH0-F1
#
_cell.length_a   1.000
_cell.length_b   1.000
_cell.length_c   1.000
_cell.angle_alpha   90.00
_cell.angle_beta   90.00
_cell.angle_gamma   90.00
#
_symmetry.space_group_name_H-M   'P 1'
#
loop_
_entity.id
_entity.type
_entity.pdbx_description
1 polymer ?
#
loop_
_entity_poly.entity_id
_entity_poly.type
_entity_poly.pdbx_seq_one_letter_code
_entity_poly.pdbx_strand_id
1 'polypeptide(L)'
;MSIMSKLISPEEFFGFQMGSDRKIARWEKVVEYFNLLQDQSGKIRVSDMGPSTEGEPFLEVVISSPENLANLESLREINLKISDPRGLAEEEVKDLLSKAKAVVCQSMSLHASEIGGTQMAPELAYDLLSREDEETARILENVIFVMVPCFNPDGLNMTVDWYNSTLGTEYEGVMMPWLYHKYAGHDNNRDAFQTNLQESKYVAEILFTKWIPQAYVDHHHMGSYGARFYIPPYCEPFRPTADPLVYREHAWYGAHQAYM
;
A
#
# COMPACT_ATOMS: atom_id res chain seq x y z
N MET A 1 12.05 28.82 -13.17
CA MET A 1 10.95 28.83 -12.18
C MET A 1 9.86 27.93 -12.73
N SER A 2 9.82 26.67 -12.27
CA SER A 2 8.70 25.79 -12.58
C SER A 2 7.52 26.30 -11.78
N ILE A 3 6.42 26.62 -12.44
CA ILE A 3 5.15 26.88 -11.77
C ILE A 3 4.77 25.53 -11.15
N MET A 4 4.89 25.38 -9.83
CA MET A 4 4.31 24.22 -9.14
C MET A 4 2.81 24.29 -9.41
N SER A 5 2.31 23.42 -10.29
CA SER A 5 0.87 23.22 -10.43
C SER A 5 0.36 22.78 -9.07
N LYS A 6 -0.60 23.51 -8.52
CA LYS A 6 -1.28 23.12 -7.28
C LYS A 6 -1.84 21.71 -7.47
N LEU A 7 -1.41 20.78 -6.63
CA LEU A 7 -1.93 19.41 -6.62
C LEU A 7 -3.45 19.44 -6.39
N ILE A 8 -4.20 18.72 -7.21
CA ILE A 8 -5.64 18.54 -7.03
C ILE A 8 -5.86 17.61 -5.84
N SER A 9 -6.68 18.02 -4.87
CA SER A 9 -6.98 17.20 -3.70
C SER A 9 -7.93 16.05 -4.04
N PRO A 10 -7.99 14.98 -3.22
CA PRO A 10 -8.95 13.90 -3.43
C PRO A 10 -10.38 14.42 -3.45
N GLU A 11 -10.76 15.29 -2.50
CA GLU A 11 -12.11 15.88 -2.46
C GLU A 11 -12.46 16.65 -3.75
N GLU A 12 -11.52 17.42 -4.30
CA GLU A 12 -11.73 18.17 -5.55
C GLU A 12 -11.89 17.22 -6.75
N PHE A 13 -11.12 16.13 -6.80
CA PHE A 13 -11.17 15.16 -7.89
C PHE A 13 -12.40 14.23 -7.83
N PHE A 14 -12.66 13.63 -6.67
CA PHE A 14 -13.75 12.66 -6.47
C PHE A 14 -15.11 13.35 -6.27
N GLY A 15 -15.12 14.63 -5.90
CA GLY A 15 -16.34 15.41 -5.61
C GLY A 15 -16.95 15.11 -4.24
N PHE A 16 -16.20 14.44 -3.36
CA PHE A 16 -16.56 14.18 -1.97
C PHE A 16 -15.29 13.89 -1.16
N GLN A 17 -15.29 14.19 0.13
CA GLN A 17 -14.21 13.81 1.03
C GLN A 17 -14.13 12.28 1.13
N MET A 18 -12.95 11.70 0.96
CA MET A 18 -12.78 10.25 1.00
C MET A 18 -13.22 9.67 2.34
N GLY A 19 -13.93 8.54 2.29
CA GLY A 19 -14.53 7.91 3.47
C GLY A 19 -15.86 8.53 3.92
N SER A 20 -16.41 9.51 3.21
CA SER A 20 -17.76 10.04 3.49
C SER A 20 -18.82 8.95 3.41
N ASP A 21 -19.83 9.04 4.29
CA ASP A 21 -20.96 8.13 4.31
C ASP A 21 -21.59 7.98 2.93
N ARG A 22 -21.82 6.73 2.52
CA ARG A 22 -22.47 6.36 1.26
C ARG A 22 -21.72 6.80 0.00
N LYS A 23 -20.44 7.15 0.10
CA LYS A 23 -19.59 7.49 -1.03
C LYS A 23 -18.42 6.52 -1.09
N ILE A 24 -18.33 5.78 -2.19
CA ILE A 24 -17.25 4.83 -2.43
C ILE A 24 -16.71 5.07 -3.85
N ALA A 25 -15.42 5.37 -3.94
CA ALA A 25 -14.73 5.48 -5.22
C ALA A 25 -14.52 4.09 -5.81
N ARG A 26 -14.95 3.93 -7.07
CA ARG A 26 -14.65 2.76 -7.90
C ARG A 26 -13.17 2.76 -8.30
N TRP A 27 -12.59 1.58 -8.53
CA TRP A 27 -11.15 1.42 -8.82
C TRP A 27 -10.66 2.27 -9.99
N GLU A 28 -11.41 2.32 -11.09
CA GLU A 28 -11.09 3.15 -12.27
C GLU A 28 -10.78 4.61 -11.90
N LYS A 29 -11.61 5.24 -11.06
CA LYS A 29 -11.40 6.62 -10.62
C LYS A 29 -10.18 6.75 -9.71
N VAL A 30 -9.88 5.74 -8.91
CA VAL A 30 -8.67 5.71 -8.07
C VAL A 30 -7.42 5.65 -8.95
N VAL A 31 -7.42 4.81 -9.99
CA VAL A 31 -6.33 4.71 -10.97
C VAL A 31 -6.13 6.03 -11.71
N GLU A 32 -7.20 6.66 -12.19
CA GLU A 32 -7.15 7.99 -12.80
C GLU A 32 -6.49 9.02 -11.87
N TYR A 33 -6.85 9.01 -10.58
CA TYR A 33 -6.30 9.95 -9.61
C TYR A 33 -4.80 9.72 -9.35
N PHE A 34 -4.34 8.47 -9.23
CA PHE A 34 -2.90 8.21 -9.07
C PHE A 34 -2.09 8.64 -10.30
N ASN A 35 -2.61 8.45 -11.51
CA ASN A 35 -1.99 8.95 -12.73
C ASN A 35 -1.94 10.50 -12.75
N LEU A 36 -3.01 11.16 -12.32
CA LEU A 36 -3.05 12.61 -12.17
C LEU A 36 -2.00 13.12 -11.16
N LEU A 37 -1.84 12.45 -10.01
CA LEU A 37 -0.82 12.80 -9.02
C LEU A 37 0.60 12.67 -9.60
N GLN A 38 0.85 11.63 -10.39
CA GLN A 38 2.13 11.46 -11.09
C GLN A 38 2.41 12.62 -12.06
N ASP A 39 1.42 13.03 -12.83
CA ASP A 39 1.58 14.13 -13.79
C ASP A 39 1.83 15.48 -13.09
N GLN A 40 1.33 15.65 -11.86
CA GLN A 40 1.42 16.89 -11.09
C GLN A 40 2.59 16.96 -10.11
N SER A 41 3.24 15.84 -9.79
CA SER A 41 4.27 15.77 -8.74
C SER A 41 5.48 14.91 -9.11
N GLY A 42 6.67 15.49 -8.96
CA GLY A 42 7.94 14.77 -9.07
C GLY A 42 8.31 13.91 -7.87
N LYS A 43 7.41 13.74 -6.89
CA LYS A 43 7.61 12.95 -5.66
C LYS A 43 6.92 11.57 -5.71
N ILE A 44 6.34 11.18 -6.85
CA ILE A 44 5.60 9.93 -7.02
C ILE A 44 5.95 9.28 -8.37
N ARG A 45 5.93 7.95 -8.40
CA ARG A 45 6.00 7.13 -9.61
C ARG A 45 4.94 6.03 -9.54
N VAL A 46 4.09 5.93 -10.55
CA VAL A 46 3.00 4.97 -10.67
C VAL A 46 3.35 4.00 -11.79
N SER A 47 3.35 2.70 -11.47
CA SER A 47 3.58 1.63 -12.42
C SER A 47 2.37 0.71 -12.47
N ASP A 48 1.84 0.47 -13.67
CA ASP A 48 0.88 -0.60 -13.91
C ASP A 48 1.66 -1.91 -14.10
N MET A 49 1.45 -2.86 -13.18
CA MET A 49 2.08 -4.18 -13.21
C MET A 49 1.40 -5.13 -14.21
N GLY A 50 0.26 -4.73 -14.74
CA GLY A 50 -0.57 -5.52 -15.65
C GLY A 50 -1.95 -5.80 -15.08
N PRO A 51 -2.75 -6.59 -15.81
CA PRO A 51 -4.12 -6.89 -15.41
C PRO A 51 -4.16 -7.79 -14.17
N SER A 52 -5.17 -7.56 -13.33
CA SER A 52 -5.71 -8.49 -12.35
C SER A 52 -6.34 -9.72 -13.01
N THR A 53 -6.90 -10.61 -12.20
CA THR A 53 -7.61 -11.82 -12.60
C THR A 53 -8.76 -11.55 -13.57
N GLU A 54 -9.47 -10.43 -13.42
CA GLU A 54 -10.59 -10.03 -14.29
C GLU A 54 -10.29 -8.80 -15.17
N GLY A 55 -9.05 -8.31 -15.17
CA GLY A 55 -8.55 -7.37 -16.17
C GLY A 55 -8.40 -5.93 -15.72
N GLU A 56 -8.66 -5.62 -14.46
CA GLU A 56 -8.41 -4.30 -13.87
C GLU A 56 -6.89 -4.05 -13.72
N PRO A 57 -6.40 -2.82 -13.93
CA PRO A 57 -4.97 -2.52 -13.78
C PRO A 57 -4.52 -2.70 -12.32
N PHE A 58 -3.33 -3.27 -12.12
CA PHE A 58 -2.75 -3.47 -10.79
C PHE A 58 -1.59 -2.50 -10.57
N LEU A 59 -1.76 -1.56 -9.64
CA LEU A 59 -0.79 -0.47 -9.45
C LEU A 59 0.26 -0.79 -8.38
N GLU A 60 1.52 -0.50 -8.72
CA GLU A 60 2.62 -0.27 -7.79
C GLU A 60 2.92 1.24 -7.78
N VAL A 61 2.82 1.87 -6.60
CA VAL A 61 3.05 3.31 -6.43
C VAL A 61 4.25 3.52 -5.53
N VAL A 62 5.24 4.29 -5.99
CA VAL A 62 6.43 4.64 -5.21
C VAL A 62 6.43 6.13 -4.91
N ILE A 63 6.47 6.49 -3.63
CA ILE A 63 6.52 7.89 -3.16
C ILE A 63 7.83 8.12 -2.41
N SER A 64 8.58 9.15 -2.79
CA SER A 64 9.84 9.54 -2.16
C SER A 64 10.27 10.95 -2.61
N SER A 65 11.43 11.43 -2.16
CA SER A 65 11.98 12.68 -2.67
C SER A 65 12.28 12.59 -4.18
N PRO A 66 12.25 13.72 -4.93
CA PRO A 66 12.60 13.71 -6.35
C PRO A 66 14.02 13.19 -6.61
N GLU A 67 14.95 13.44 -5.68
CA GLU A 67 16.33 12.92 -5.74
C GLU A 67 16.35 11.39 -5.60
N ASN A 68 15.61 10.83 -4.64
CA ASN A 68 15.51 9.39 -4.47
C ASN A 68 14.87 8.74 -5.70
N LEU A 69 13.80 9.34 -6.25
CA LEU A 69 13.14 8.83 -7.46
C LEU A 69 14.01 8.91 -8.72
N ALA A 70 14.86 9.93 -8.84
CA ALA A 70 15.84 10.02 -9.91
C ALA A 70 16.91 8.92 -9.82
N ASN A 71 17.22 8.44 -8.61
CA ASN A 71 18.21 7.39 -8.33
C ASN A 71 17.57 6.04 -7.96
N LEU A 72 16.28 5.86 -8.25
CA LEU A 72 15.46 4.79 -7.67
C LEU A 72 16.03 3.39 -7.91
N GLU A 73 16.49 3.12 -9.13
CA GLU A 73 17.04 1.82 -9.48
C GLU A 73 18.35 1.51 -8.74
N SER A 74 19.23 2.50 -8.59
CA SER A 74 20.46 2.33 -7.81
C SER A 74 20.16 2.09 -6.33
N LEU A 75 19.19 2.82 -5.75
CA LEU A 75 18.76 2.61 -4.38
C LEU A 75 18.11 1.23 -4.17
N ARG A 76 17.35 0.76 -5.15
CA ARG A 76 16.76 -0.58 -5.16
C ARG A 76 17.84 -1.66 -5.16
N GLU A 77 18.86 -1.54 -6.03
CA GLU A 77 20.00 -2.47 -6.06
C GLU A 77 20.80 -2.46 -4.76
N ILE A 78 21.04 -1.27 -4.18
CA ILE A 78 21.67 -1.14 -2.86
C ILE A 78 20.87 -1.90 -1.81
N ASN A 79 19.54 -1.74 -1.80
CA ASN A 79 18.69 -2.45 -0.84
C ASN A 79 18.81 -3.97 -1.00
N LEU A 80 18.76 -4.49 -2.22
CA LEU A 80 18.91 -5.94 -2.47
C LEU A 80 20.25 -6.49 -1.98
N LYS A 81 21.36 -5.75 -2.19
CA LYS A 81 22.69 -6.14 -1.69
C LYS A 81 22.77 -6.15 -0.17
N ILE A 82 22.09 -5.21 0.50
CA ILE A 82 22.08 -5.14 1.97
C ILE A 82 21.16 -6.22 2.55
N SER A 83 20.06 -6.57 1.87
CA SER A 83 19.16 -7.65 2.29
C SER A 83 19.82 -9.03 2.28
N ASP A 84 20.79 -9.25 1.38
CA ASP A 84 21.61 -10.46 1.35
C ASP A 84 23.10 -10.12 1.11
N PRO A 85 23.83 -9.75 2.17
CA PRO A 85 25.21 -9.27 2.06
C PRO A 85 26.23 -10.42 1.94
N ARG A 86 25.79 -11.67 1.74
CA ARG A 86 26.69 -12.82 1.64
C ARG A 86 27.63 -12.63 0.46
N GLY A 87 28.94 -12.68 0.74
CA GLY A 87 29.99 -12.50 -0.27
C GLY A 87 30.50 -11.06 -0.41
N LEU A 88 29.92 -10.09 0.29
CA LEU A 88 30.42 -8.71 0.33
C LEU A 88 31.45 -8.53 1.47
N ALA A 89 32.41 -7.63 1.24
CA ALA A 89 33.33 -7.21 2.29
C ALA A 89 32.64 -6.26 3.27
N GLU A 90 33.03 -6.29 4.56
CA GLU A 90 32.40 -5.45 5.59
C GLU A 90 32.44 -3.95 5.26
N GLU A 91 33.55 -3.47 4.70
CA GLU A 91 33.69 -2.06 4.29
C GLU A 91 32.77 -1.69 3.12
N GLU A 92 32.50 -2.62 2.21
CA GLU A 92 31.53 -2.42 1.13
C GLU A 92 30.11 -2.31 1.70
N VAL A 93 29.76 -3.15 2.67
CA VAL A 93 28.46 -3.08 3.37
C VAL A 93 28.30 -1.74 4.09
N LYS A 94 29.34 -1.24 4.76
CA LYS A 94 29.31 0.09 5.42
C LYS A 94 29.09 1.23 4.43
N ASP A 95 29.75 1.19 3.28
CA ASP A 95 29.56 2.19 2.22
C ASP A 95 28.12 2.14 1.65
N LEU A 96 27.60 0.95 1.38
CA LEU A 96 26.21 0.76 0.92
C LEU A 96 25.20 1.30 1.94
N LEU A 97 25.39 0.98 3.23
CA LEU A 97 24.51 1.47 4.31
C LEU A 97 24.50 3.00 4.41
N SER A 98 25.62 3.68 4.12
CA SER A 98 25.68 5.14 4.14
C SER A 98 24.84 5.83 3.06
N LYS A 99 24.48 5.09 2.00
CA LYS A 99 23.69 5.56 0.85
C LYS A 99 22.26 5.03 0.85
N ALA A 100 22.01 3.98 1.62
CA ALA A 100 20.74 3.28 1.64
C ALA A 100 19.60 4.16 2.15
N LYS A 101 18.39 3.82 1.72
CA LYS A 101 17.13 4.38 2.20
C LYS A 101 16.30 3.24 2.78
N ALA A 102 15.50 3.54 3.80
CA ALA A 102 14.56 2.55 4.30
C ALA A 102 13.47 2.32 3.24
N VAL A 103 13.15 1.05 2.97
CA VAL A 103 12.07 0.67 2.09
C VAL A 103 10.91 0.19 2.94
N VAL A 104 9.78 0.88 2.84
CA VAL A 104 8.55 0.55 3.54
C VAL A 104 7.50 0.22 2.49
N CYS A 105 6.83 -0.92 2.63
CA CYS A 105 5.75 -1.32 1.76
C CYS A 105 4.42 -1.30 2.52
N GLN A 106 3.38 -0.73 1.92
CA GLN A 106 2.01 -0.85 2.41
C GLN A 106 1.08 -1.36 1.33
N SER A 107 0.20 -2.29 1.69
CA SER A 107 -0.87 -2.77 0.82
C SER A 107 -2.22 -2.49 1.44
N MET A 108 -3.21 -2.36 0.55
CA MET A 108 -4.55 -1.95 0.92
C MET A 108 -5.58 -2.90 0.30
N SER A 109 -6.62 -3.21 1.08
CA SER A 109 -7.84 -3.89 0.61
C SER A 109 -7.56 -5.19 -0.15
N LEU A 110 -6.75 -6.05 0.49
CA LEU A 110 -6.56 -7.44 0.06
C LEU A 110 -7.89 -8.18 0.05
N HIS A 111 -8.64 -8.11 1.14
CA HIS A 111 -10.03 -8.49 1.17
C HIS A 111 -10.88 -7.36 0.57
N ALA A 112 -11.56 -7.62 -0.53
CA ALA A 112 -12.27 -6.58 -1.27
C ALA A 112 -13.42 -5.92 -0.48
N SER A 113 -14.04 -6.64 0.45
CA SER A 113 -15.06 -6.08 1.34
C SER A 113 -14.50 -5.10 2.38
N GLU A 114 -13.17 -5.01 2.50
CA GLU A 114 -12.45 -4.15 3.45
C GLU A 114 -11.95 -2.90 2.73
N ILE A 115 -12.88 -2.14 2.17
CA ILE A 115 -12.64 -1.05 1.21
C ILE A 115 -11.84 0.14 1.75
N GLY A 116 -11.73 0.29 3.08
CA GLY A 116 -11.23 1.52 3.71
C GLY A 116 -9.76 1.78 3.42
N GLY A 117 -8.95 0.73 3.25
CA GLY A 117 -7.57 0.86 2.79
C GLY A 117 -7.49 1.58 1.44
N THR A 118 -8.18 1.08 0.42
CA THR A 118 -8.18 1.71 -0.91
C THR A 118 -8.84 3.09 -0.91
N GLN A 119 -9.89 3.31 -0.11
CA GLN A 119 -10.51 4.64 -0.01
C GLN A 119 -9.60 5.66 0.70
N MET A 120 -8.72 5.23 1.60
CA MET A 120 -7.75 6.09 2.30
C MET A 120 -6.51 6.37 1.44
N ALA A 121 -6.08 5.44 0.58
CA ALA A 121 -4.84 5.55 -0.18
C ALA A 121 -4.67 6.87 -0.98
N PRO A 122 -5.71 7.42 -1.64
CA PRO A 122 -5.64 8.75 -2.28
C PRO A 122 -5.29 9.90 -1.33
N GLU A 123 -5.84 9.90 -0.11
CA GLU A 123 -5.55 10.92 0.91
C GLU A 123 -4.11 10.80 1.40
N LEU A 124 -3.66 9.58 1.73
CA LEU A 124 -2.29 9.36 2.18
C LEU A 124 -1.26 9.78 1.11
N ALA A 125 -1.51 9.42 -0.15
CA ALA A 125 -0.65 9.85 -1.25
C ALA A 125 -0.67 11.39 -1.37
N TYR A 126 -1.84 12.01 -1.39
CA TYR A 126 -1.95 13.47 -1.48
C TYR A 126 -1.24 14.20 -0.33
N ASP A 127 -1.40 13.74 0.91
CA ASP A 127 -0.76 14.32 2.09
C ASP A 127 0.77 14.29 1.98
N LEU A 128 1.35 13.14 1.60
CA LEU A 128 2.79 13.01 1.42
C LEU A 128 3.34 13.90 0.29
N LEU A 129 2.55 14.15 -0.75
CA LEU A 129 2.98 14.94 -1.91
C LEU A 129 2.83 16.44 -1.67
N SER A 130 1.77 16.86 -0.98
CA SER A 130 1.36 18.25 -0.82
C SER A 130 1.94 18.95 0.41
N ARG A 131 2.26 18.20 1.47
CA ARG A 131 2.82 18.78 2.71
C ARG A 131 4.28 19.19 2.53
N GLU A 132 4.64 20.27 3.19
CA GLU A 132 5.99 20.88 3.17
C GLU A 132 6.62 20.99 4.57
N ASP A 133 6.02 20.34 5.57
CA ASP A 133 6.58 20.32 6.93
C ASP A 133 7.85 19.46 7.04
N GLU A 134 8.65 19.73 8.08
CA GLU A 134 9.94 19.07 8.34
C GLU A 134 9.80 17.55 8.49
N GLU A 135 8.67 17.07 9.04
CA GLU A 135 8.43 15.65 9.22
C GLU A 135 8.23 14.96 7.87
N THR A 136 7.38 15.51 7.00
CA THR A 136 7.13 15.00 5.65
C THR A 136 8.40 15.05 4.80
N ALA A 137 9.15 16.16 4.84
CA ALA A 137 10.42 16.28 4.14
C ALA A 137 11.42 15.19 4.58
N ARG A 138 11.56 14.99 5.90
CA ARG A 138 12.42 13.94 6.45
C ARG A 138 11.99 12.54 6.03
N ILE A 139 10.68 12.26 5.99
CA ILE A 139 10.14 10.98 5.51
C ILE A 139 10.55 10.78 4.05
N LEU A 140 10.24 11.72 3.16
CA LEU A 140 10.52 11.61 1.73
C LEU A 140 12.01 11.48 1.42
N GLU A 141 12.87 12.16 2.18
CA GLU A 141 14.34 12.09 2.00
C GLU A 141 14.95 10.74 2.41
N ASN A 142 14.35 10.06 3.39
CA ASN A 142 14.93 8.88 4.02
C ASN A 142 14.22 7.56 3.68
N VAL A 143 13.01 7.64 3.11
CA VAL A 143 12.14 6.48 2.86
C VAL A 143 11.80 6.38 1.38
N ILE A 144 11.94 5.18 0.83
CA ILE A 144 11.27 4.76 -0.41
C ILE A 144 9.97 4.08 0.02
N PHE A 145 8.85 4.79 -0.11
CA PHE A 145 7.56 4.26 0.26
C PHE A 145 6.92 3.58 -0.95
N VAL A 146 6.73 2.27 -0.89
CA VAL A 146 6.03 1.46 -1.89
C VAL A 146 4.61 1.19 -1.42
N MET A 147 3.63 1.46 -2.27
CA MET A 147 2.21 1.33 -1.99
C MET A 147 1.54 0.45 -3.05
N VAL A 148 0.73 -0.49 -2.60
CA VAL A 148 -0.25 -1.23 -3.42
C VAL A 148 -1.64 -0.70 -3.03
N PRO A 149 -2.17 0.32 -3.73
CA PRO A 149 -3.38 1.03 -3.30
C PRO A 149 -4.65 0.18 -3.36
N CYS A 150 -4.66 -0.92 -4.11
CA CYS A 150 -5.69 -1.94 -4.04
C CYS A 150 -5.10 -3.29 -4.45
N PHE A 151 -5.11 -4.27 -3.54
CA PHE A 151 -4.65 -5.61 -3.83
C PHE A 151 -5.73 -6.43 -4.56
N ASN A 152 -7.03 -6.19 -4.31
CA ASN A 152 -8.11 -6.87 -5.04
C ASN A 152 -9.01 -5.88 -5.79
N PRO A 153 -8.53 -5.31 -6.92
CA PRO A 153 -9.27 -4.30 -7.68
C PRO A 153 -10.57 -4.85 -8.28
N ASP A 154 -10.59 -6.12 -8.71
CA ASP A 154 -11.79 -6.78 -9.25
C ASP A 154 -12.90 -6.83 -8.20
N GLY A 155 -12.57 -7.34 -7.01
CA GLY A 155 -13.53 -7.45 -5.92
C GLY A 155 -13.97 -6.09 -5.37
N LEU A 156 -13.10 -5.08 -5.38
CA LEU A 156 -13.48 -3.71 -5.00
C LEU A 156 -14.61 -3.20 -5.91
N ASN A 157 -14.47 -3.37 -7.23
CA ASN A 157 -15.48 -2.99 -8.20
C ASN A 157 -16.81 -3.73 -7.96
N MET A 158 -16.76 -5.04 -7.72
CA MET A 158 -17.96 -5.83 -7.36
C MET A 158 -18.65 -5.27 -6.10
N THR A 159 -17.87 -4.92 -5.08
CA THR A 159 -18.37 -4.39 -3.80
C THR A 159 -19.02 -3.02 -3.97
N VAL A 160 -18.37 -2.14 -4.73
CA VAL A 160 -18.89 -0.79 -5.06
C VAL A 160 -20.20 -0.90 -5.85
N ASP A 161 -20.25 -1.75 -6.87
CA ASP A 161 -21.43 -1.93 -7.71
C ASP A 161 -22.62 -2.48 -6.91
N TRP A 162 -22.37 -3.48 -6.05
CA TRP A 162 -23.38 -4.01 -5.15
C TRP A 162 -23.92 -2.93 -4.21
N TYR A 163 -23.04 -2.17 -3.57
CA TYR A 163 -23.45 -1.09 -2.67
C TYR A 163 -24.29 -0.03 -3.40
N ASN A 164 -23.83 0.42 -4.57
CA ASN A 164 -24.56 1.41 -5.37
C ASN A 164 -25.93 0.90 -5.84
N SER A 165 -26.05 -0.39 -6.15
CA SER A 165 -27.33 -0.99 -6.57
C SER A 165 -28.36 -1.12 -5.44
N THR A 166 -27.90 -1.16 -4.19
CA THR A 166 -28.74 -1.30 -2.99
C THR A 166 -28.92 0.00 -2.21
N LEU A 167 -28.21 1.06 -2.60
CA LEU A 167 -28.25 2.37 -1.97
C LEU A 167 -29.68 2.94 -1.93
N GLY A 168 -30.15 3.34 -0.75
CA GLY A 168 -31.50 3.86 -0.53
C GLY A 168 -32.61 2.79 -0.49
N THR A 169 -32.27 1.50 -0.54
CA THR A 169 -33.22 0.38 -0.40
C THR A 169 -33.16 -0.22 1.02
N GLU A 170 -34.06 -1.16 1.33
CA GLU A 170 -34.00 -1.93 2.58
C GLU A 170 -32.75 -2.82 2.70
N TYR A 171 -32.02 -3.01 1.61
CA TYR A 171 -30.80 -3.82 1.55
C TYR A 171 -29.51 -3.00 1.59
N GLU A 172 -29.57 -1.68 1.77
CA GLU A 172 -28.38 -0.83 1.88
C GLU A 172 -27.47 -1.32 3.04
N GLY A 173 -26.19 -1.56 2.72
CA GLY A 173 -25.21 -2.02 3.69
C GLY A 173 -25.24 -3.52 4.00
N VAL A 174 -26.11 -4.29 3.35
CA VAL A 174 -26.07 -5.77 3.43
C VAL A 174 -24.86 -6.29 2.65
N MET A 175 -24.23 -7.34 3.16
CA MET A 175 -23.10 -8.00 2.49
C MET A 175 -23.49 -8.46 1.08
N MET A 176 -22.54 -8.30 0.15
CA MET A 176 -22.68 -8.82 -1.20
C MET A 176 -22.93 -10.34 -1.16
N PRO A 177 -23.92 -10.88 -1.90
CA PRO A 177 -24.27 -12.29 -1.84
C PRO A 177 -23.29 -13.20 -2.61
N TRP A 178 -22.32 -12.63 -3.33
CA TRP A 178 -21.29 -13.34 -4.07
C TRP A 178 -19.94 -13.26 -3.37
N LEU A 179 -19.04 -14.16 -3.75
CA LEU A 179 -17.64 -14.08 -3.36
C LEU A 179 -16.92 -13.05 -4.24
N TYR A 180 -15.95 -12.34 -3.66
CA TYR A 180 -15.32 -11.17 -4.27
C TYR A 180 -14.01 -11.48 -5.01
N HIS A 181 -13.73 -12.76 -5.26
CA HIS A 181 -12.58 -13.18 -6.06
C HIS A 181 -12.90 -14.46 -6.84
N LYS A 182 -12.63 -14.44 -8.14
CA LYS A 182 -12.94 -15.52 -9.08
C LYS A 182 -12.44 -16.91 -8.67
N TYR A 183 -11.16 -17.02 -8.28
CA TYR A 183 -10.53 -18.29 -7.90
C TYR A 183 -10.40 -18.52 -6.39
N ALA A 184 -10.17 -17.46 -5.61
CA ALA A 184 -9.95 -17.57 -4.15
C ALA A 184 -11.22 -17.40 -3.31
N GLY A 185 -12.35 -17.03 -3.93
CA GLY A 185 -13.58 -16.80 -3.21
C GLY A 185 -13.49 -15.58 -2.30
N HIS A 186 -13.40 -15.80 -0.98
CA HIS A 186 -13.40 -14.74 0.03
C HIS A 186 -12.05 -14.57 0.76
N ASP A 187 -11.01 -15.33 0.43
CA ASP A 187 -9.74 -15.23 1.16
C ASP A 187 -8.56 -15.47 0.22
N ASN A 188 -8.16 -14.39 -0.45
CA ASN A 188 -6.91 -14.32 -1.19
C ASN A 188 -5.68 -14.20 -0.28
N ASN A 189 -5.85 -13.93 1.02
CA ASN A 189 -4.72 -13.85 1.97
C ASN A 189 -4.13 -15.24 2.28
N ARG A 190 -4.88 -16.32 2.00
CA ARG A 190 -4.36 -17.68 2.04
C ARG A 190 -3.54 -18.08 0.82
N ASP A 191 -3.52 -17.28 -0.24
CA ASP A 191 -2.73 -17.62 -1.43
C ASP A 191 -1.24 -17.28 -1.25
N ALA A 192 -0.84 -16.53 -0.21
CA ALA A 192 0.54 -16.09 -0.01
C ALA A 192 1.59 -17.23 -0.01
N PHE A 193 1.24 -18.44 0.44
CA PHE A 193 2.17 -19.57 0.44
C PHE A 193 2.35 -20.22 -0.94
N GLN A 194 1.37 -20.08 -1.83
CA GLN A 194 1.29 -20.80 -3.10
C GLN A 194 1.48 -19.87 -4.30
N THR A 195 1.14 -18.59 -4.16
CA THR A 195 1.26 -17.54 -5.20
C THR A 195 0.60 -17.96 -6.51
N ASN A 196 -0.61 -18.55 -6.44
CA ASN A 196 -1.33 -18.97 -7.64
C ASN A 196 -2.03 -17.81 -8.35
N LEU A 197 -2.57 -16.86 -7.59
CA LEU A 197 -3.31 -15.71 -8.10
C LEU A 197 -2.37 -14.71 -8.76
N GLN A 198 -2.90 -13.93 -9.70
CA GLN A 198 -2.08 -12.98 -10.45
C GLN A 198 -1.62 -11.82 -9.56
N GLU A 199 -2.52 -11.31 -8.72
CA GLU A 199 -2.31 -10.27 -7.72
C GLU A 199 -1.26 -10.70 -6.69
N SER A 200 -1.36 -11.95 -6.21
CA SER A 200 -0.37 -12.53 -5.30
C SER A 200 1.03 -12.56 -5.92
N LYS A 201 1.14 -12.85 -7.23
CA LYS A 201 2.45 -12.85 -7.92
C LYS A 201 3.03 -11.44 -8.00
N TYR A 202 2.22 -10.43 -8.30
CA TYR A 202 2.68 -9.04 -8.32
C TYR A 202 3.19 -8.58 -6.95
N VAL A 203 2.44 -8.86 -5.88
CA VAL A 203 2.87 -8.49 -4.53
C VAL A 203 4.07 -9.33 -4.07
N ALA A 204 4.15 -10.60 -4.44
CA ALA A 204 5.35 -11.41 -4.19
C ALA A 204 6.58 -10.85 -4.93
N GLU A 205 6.41 -10.37 -6.16
CA GLU A 205 7.48 -9.71 -6.92
C GLU A 205 7.95 -8.43 -6.19
N ILE A 206 7.01 -7.57 -5.78
CA ILE A 206 7.29 -6.37 -4.96
C ILE A 206 8.08 -6.75 -3.70
N LEU A 207 7.53 -7.64 -2.88
CA LEU A 207 8.05 -7.91 -1.53
C LEU A 207 9.32 -8.74 -1.52
N PHE A 208 9.48 -9.70 -2.43
CA PHE A 208 10.56 -10.71 -2.31
C PHE A 208 11.62 -10.61 -3.38
N THR A 209 11.42 -9.80 -4.43
CA THR A 209 12.39 -9.70 -5.53
C THR A 209 12.79 -8.28 -5.87
N LYS A 210 11.83 -7.35 -5.95
CA LYS A 210 12.11 -5.96 -6.31
C LYS A 210 12.64 -5.17 -5.13
N TRP A 211 11.91 -5.22 -4.01
CA TRP A 211 12.10 -4.28 -2.93
C TRP A 211 12.63 -4.89 -1.65
N ILE A 212 12.20 -6.08 -1.22
CA ILE A 212 12.62 -6.68 0.08
C ILE A 212 12.57 -5.65 1.21
N PRO A 213 11.36 -5.13 1.54
CA PRO A 213 11.22 -4.00 2.43
C PRO A 213 11.60 -4.35 3.88
N GLN A 214 12.08 -3.36 4.63
CA GLN A 214 12.33 -3.51 6.06
C GLN A 214 11.03 -3.56 6.87
N ALA A 215 9.94 -2.97 6.35
CA ALA A 215 8.62 -3.06 6.96
C ALA A 215 7.55 -3.26 5.88
N TYR A 216 6.61 -4.16 6.17
CA TYR A 216 5.41 -4.37 5.37
C TYR A 216 4.17 -4.26 6.26
N VAL A 217 3.23 -3.39 5.88
CA VAL A 217 1.95 -3.22 6.58
C VAL A 217 0.80 -3.46 5.61
N ASP A 218 -0.01 -4.47 5.92
CA ASP A 218 -1.19 -4.83 5.15
C ASP A 218 -2.44 -4.36 5.88
N HIS A 219 -3.25 -3.51 5.24
CA HIS A 219 -4.39 -2.86 5.87
C HIS A 219 -5.66 -3.71 5.73
N HIS A 220 -6.19 -4.14 6.89
CA HIS A 220 -7.42 -4.93 7.02
C HIS A 220 -8.48 -4.21 7.88
N HIS A 221 -9.72 -4.70 7.81
CA HIS A 221 -10.83 -4.28 8.67
C HIS A 221 -11.32 -5.41 9.58
N MET A 222 -11.85 -5.06 10.76
CA MET A 222 -12.45 -6.02 11.71
C MET A 222 -13.98 -5.94 11.75
N GLY A 223 -14.62 -5.53 10.64
CA GLY A 223 -16.06 -5.29 10.58
C GLY A 223 -16.52 -4.12 11.48
N SER A 224 -17.81 -3.81 11.44
CA SER A 224 -18.38 -2.61 12.10
C SER A 224 -18.35 -2.65 13.64
N TYR A 225 -18.17 -3.82 14.23
CA TYR A 225 -18.16 -4.02 15.69
C TYR A 225 -16.79 -4.46 16.23
N GLY A 226 -15.76 -4.51 15.37
CA GLY A 226 -14.41 -4.89 15.75
C GLY A 226 -13.63 -3.75 16.40
N ALA A 227 -12.36 -4.03 16.72
CA ALA A 227 -11.44 -3.00 17.16
C ALA A 227 -11.19 -1.98 16.04
N ARG A 228 -11.06 -0.70 16.41
CA ARG A 228 -10.72 0.37 15.46
C ARG A 228 -9.29 0.26 14.95
N PHE A 229 -8.37 -0.14 15.82
CA PHE A 229 -6.99 -0.43 15.49
C PHE A 229 -6.60 -1.79 16.06
N TYR A 230 -5.99 -2.61 15.21
CA TYR A 230 -5.33 -3.85 15.60
C TYR A 230 -3.90 -3.78 15.09
N ILE A 231 -2.99 -3.52 16.02
CA ILE A 231 -1.57 -3.28 15.75
C ILE A 231 -0.74 -4.18 16.68
N PRO A 232 0.53 -4.47 16.33
CA PRO A 232 1.41 -5.25 17.19
C PRO A 232 1.56 -4.66 18.62
N PRO A 233 2.02 -5.44 19.60
CA PRO A 233 2.41 -6.84 19.49
C PRO A 233 1.21 -7.79 19.37
N TYR A 234 1.34 -8.81 18.53
CA TYR A 234 0.31 -9.84 18.37
C TYR A 234 0.32 -10.84 19.53
N CYS A 235 -0.82 -11.52 19.75
CA CYS A 235 -0.91 -12.55 20.80
C CYS A 235 -0.14 -13.81 20.43
N GLU A 236 0.28 -14.57 21.45
CA GLU A 236 0.86 -15.90 21.28
C GLU A 236 -0.16 -16.90 20.67
N PRO A 237 0.32 -17.94 19.95
CA PRO A 237 1.71 -18.37 19.81
C PRO A 237 2.48 -17.66 18.69
N PHE A 238 3.70 -17.25 19.02
CA PHE A 238 4.68 -16.82 18.02
C PHE A 238 5.33 -18.03 17.33
N ARG A 239 5.80 -17.85 16.10
CA ARG A 239 6.64 -18.85 15.42
C ARG A 239 7.95 -19.01 16.20
N PRO A 240 8.24 -20.19 16.79
CA PRO A 240 9.35 -20.35 17.74
C PRO A 240 10.74 -20.22 17.09
N THR A 241 10.81 -20.30 15.76
CA THR A 241 12.06 -20.27 15.00
C THR A 241 12.33 -18.94 14.28
N ALA A 242 11.46 -17.94 14.43
CA ALA A 242 11.75 -16.61 13.89
C ALA A 242 12.81 -15.90 14.76
N ASP A 243 13.60 -15.03 14.14
CA ASP A 243 14.60 -14.24 14.85
C ASP A 243 13.90 -13.37 15.93
N PRO A 244 14.34 -13.41 17.20
CA PRO A 244 13.78 -12.58 18.26
C PRO A 244 13.72 -11.08 17.94
N LEU A 245 14.63 -10.58 17.09
CA LEU A 245 14.61 -9.20 16.63
C LEU A 245 13.32 -8.83 15.90
N VAL A 246 12.77 -9.75 15.09
CA VAL A 246 11.52 -9.52 14.34
C VAL A 246 10.35 -9.27 15.29
N TYR A 247 10.25 -10.01 16.40
CA TYR A 247 9.19 -9.79 17.39
C TYR A 247 9.38 -8.50 18.17
N ARG A 248 10.64 -8.14 18.48
CA ARG A 248 10.96 -6.89 19.14
C ARG A 248 10.63 -5.68 18.26
N GLU A 249 10.94 -5.77 16.98
CA GLU A 249 10.63 -4.73 15.99
C GLU A 249 9.13 -4.57 15.80
N HIS A 250 8.37 -5.67 15.68
CA HIS A 250 6.91 -5.61 15.66
C HIS A 250 6.36 -4.86 16.87
N ALA A 251 6.77 -5.23 18.09
CA ALA A 251 6.32 -4.56 19.31
C ALA A 251 6.71 -3.07 19.32
N TRP A 252 7.89 -2.73 18.80
CA TRP A 252 8.35 -1.35 18.70
C TRP A 252 7.53 -0.52 17.71
N TYR A 253 7.27 -1.04 16.50
CA TYR A 253 6.40 -0.41 15.50
C TYR A 253 4.99 -0.20 16.05
N GLY A 254 4.40 -1.25 16.62
CA GLY A 254 3.06 -1.19 17.18
C GLY A 254 2.93 -0.16 18.31
N ALA A 255 3.94 -0.05 19.18
CA ALA A 255 3.97 1.01 20.19
C ALA A 255 3.96 2.42 19.55
N HIS A 256 4.75 2.65 18.49
CA HIS A 256 4.76 3.96 17.81
C HIS A 256 3.44 4.26 17.12
N GLN A 257 2.81 3.26 16.50
CA GLN A 257 1.49 3.38 15.89
C GLN A 257 0.40 3.71 16.93
N ALA A 258 0.52 3.21 18.16
CA ALA A 258 -0.46 3.44 19.23
C ALA A 258 -0.40 4.85 19.86
N TYR A 259 0.75 5.53 19.76
CA TYR A 259 1.02 6.80 20.44
C TYR A 259 0.76 8.04 19.55
N MET A 260 0.49 7.87 18.26
CA MET A 260 0.07 8.95 17.35
C MET A 260 -1.43 9.22 17.48
#